data_AF-A0A920B2Q3-F1
#
_entry.id   AF-A0A920B2Q3-F1
#
_cell.length_a   1.000
_cell.length_b   1.000
_cell.length_c   1.000
_cell.angle_alpha   90.00
_cell.angle_beta   90.00
_cell.angle_gamma   90.00
#
_symmetry.space_group_name_H-M   'P 1'
#
loop_
_entity.id
_entity.type
_entity.pdbx_description
1 polymer ?
#
loop_
_entity_poly.entity_id
_entity_poly.type
_entity_poly.pdbx_seq_one_letter_code
_entity_poly.pdbx_strand_id
1 'polypeptide(L)'
;MGVDLHPDDESALRTDGSYPSGHTSVGWAWALILSEIAPNQQNQILQRGMDYGRSRNICNVHWHSDVQAGQLIGAATVAQLHANPVFRADLRAARKEVKAQQTANNIASSISCKREQAALQP
;
A
#
# COMPACT_ATOMS: atom_id res chain seq x y z
N MET A 1 -10.20 -3.76 -1.52
CA MET A 1 -9.23 -4.77 -1.05
C MET A 1 -9.32 -4.82 0.47
N GLY A 2 -10.32 -5.52 0.96
CA GLY A 2 -10.54 -5.74 2.39
C GLY A 2 -11.06 -7.15 2.53
N VAL A 3 -10.17 -8.09 2.80
CA VAL A 3 -10.55 -9.16 3.71
C VAL A 3 -10.27 -8.57 5.09
N ASP A 4 -11.35 -8.12 5.70
CA ASP A 4 -11.30 -7.69 7.08
C ASP A 4 -10.89 -8.91 7.93
N LEU A 5 -10.23 -8.65 9.04
CA LEU A 5 -9.85 -9.73 9.97
C LEU A 5 -11.04 -10.01 10.88
N HIS A 6 -12.17 -10.35 10.25
CA HIS A 6 -13.39 -10.69 10.95
C HIS A 6 -13.44 -12.23 11.15
N PRO A 7 -13.92 -12.73 12.29
CA PRO A 7 -14.07 -14.18 12.50
C PRO A 7 -14.83 -14.90 11.38
N ASP A 8 -15.73 -14.19 10.71
CA ASP A 8 -16.51 -14.71 9.59
C ASP A 8 -15.66 -15.07 8.36
N ASP A 9 -14.46 -14.48 8.24
CA ASP A 9 -13.55 -14.70 7.12
C ASP A 9 -12.58 -15.90 7.32
N GLU A 10 -12.55 -16.51 8.52
CA GLU A 10 -11.61 -17.61 8.86
C GLU A 10 -11.68 -18.77 7.87
N SER A 11 -12.91 -19.17 7.51
CA SER A 11 -13.13 -20.36 6.68
C SER A 11 -12.50 -20.23 5.29
N ALA A 12 -12.52 -19.03 4.72
CA ALA A 12 -11.90 -18.72 3.44
C ALA A 12 -10.37 -18.59 3.58
N LEU A 13 -9.92 -17.91 4.64
CA LEU A 13 -8.49 -17.65 4.89
C LEU A 13 -7.71 -18.93 5.21
N ARG A 14 -8.35 -19.95 5.78
CA ARG A 14 -7.67 -21.23 6.11
C ARG A 14 -7.12 -21.95 4.88
N THR A 15 -7.72 -21.75 3.72
CA THR A 15 -7.28 -22.36 2.45
C THR A 15 -6.37 -21.45 1.62
N ASP A 16 -6.14 -20.22 2.08
CA ASP A 16 -5.22 -19.27 1.43
C ASP A 16 -3.80 -19.42 2.00
N GLY A 17 -2.82 -19.50 1.13
CA GLY A 17 -1.43 -19.77 1.52
C GLY A 17 -0.81 -18.58 2.27
N SER A 18 -0.15 -18.84 3.40
CA SER A 18 0.49 -17.76 4.17
C SER A 18 1.72 -17.15 3.47
N TYR A 19 2.45 -17.92 2.65
CA TYR A 19 3.73 -17.51 2.07
C TYR A 19 3.71 -17.43 0.53
N PRO A 20 4.22 -16.34 -0.08
CA PRO A 20 4.52 -15.05 0.55
C PRO A 20 3.22 -14.31 0.90
N SER A 21 3.29 -13.29 1.76
CA SER A 21 2.10 -12.50 2.08
C SER A 21 1.63 -11.71 0.85
N GLY A 22 0.50 -12.12 0.25
CA GLY A 22 -0.14 -11.41 -0.86
C GLY A 22 -0.55 -9.99 -0.48
N HIS A 23 -1.11 -9.82 0.73
CA HIS A 23 -1.45 -8.51 1.29
C HIS A 23 -0.26 -7.57 1.36
N THR A 24 0.87 -8.09 1.86
CA THR A 24 2.10 -7.29 1.93
C THR A 24 2.61 -6.95 0.53
N SER A 25 2.56 -7.90 -0.41
CA SER A 25 2.98 -7.68 -1.80
C SER A 25 2.21 -6.53 -2.45
N VAL A 26 0.89 -6.56 -2.32
CA VAL A 26 0.02 -5.52 -2.89
C VAL A 26 0.21 -4.18 -2.19
N GLY A 27 0.23 -4.17 -0.85
CA GLY A 27 0.44 -2.94 -0.06
C GLY A 27 1.78 -2.28 -0.36
N TRP A 28 2.85 -3.08 -0.50
CA TRP A 28 4.17 -2.57 -0.85
C TRP A 28 4.25 -2.08 -2.28
N ALA A 29 3.64 -2.78 -3.25
CA ALA A 29 3.57 -2.32 -4.63
C ALA A 29 2.86 -0.96 -4.74
N TRP A 30 1.73 -0.77 -4.04
CA TRP A 30 1.05 0.52 -3.99
C TRP A 30 1.92 1.62 -3.36
N ALA A 31 2.63 1.33 -2.27
CA ALA A 31 3.51 2.31 -1.64
C ALA A 31 4.61 2.79 -2.59
N LEU A 32 5.24 1.88 -3.35
CA LEU A 32 6.26 2.23 -4.35
C LEU A 32 5.67 3.11 -5.46
N ILE A 33 4.55 2.69 -6.06
CA ILE A 33 3.89 3.42 -7.14
C ILE A 33 3.46 4.82 -6.69
N LEU A 34 2.81 4.92 -5.52
CA LEU A 34 2.35 6.19 -4.97
C LEU A 34 3.53 7.11 -4.60
N SER A 35 4.65 6.54 -4.14
CA SER A 35 5.86 7.31 -3.85
C SER A 35 6.47 7.95 -5.11
N GLU A 36 6.38 7.27 -6.26
CA GLU A 36 6.76 7.86 -7.54
C GLU A 36 5.78 8.96 -7.98
N ILE A 37 4.48 8.75 -7.76
CA ILE A 37 3.46 9.75 -8.11
C ILE A 37 3.62 11.03 -7.27
N ALA A 38 3.84 10.89 -5.96
CA ALA A 38 3.88 11.98 -4.99
C ALA A 38 5.23 12.04 -4.22
N PRO A 39 6.33 12.43 -4.88
CA PRO A 39 7.67 12.35 -4.29
C PRO A 39 7.85 13.22 -3.03
N ASN A 40 7.12 14.32 -2.92
CA ASN A 40 7.14 15.19 -1.72
C ASN A 40 6.57 14.50 -0.46
N GLN A 41 5.83 13.39 -0.62
CA GLN A 41 5.29 12.56 0.48
C GLN A 41 5.90 11.15 0.50
N GLN A 42 6.99 10.92 -0.24
CA GLN A 42 7.57 9.59 -0.43
C GLN A 42 7.85 8.87 0.89
N ASN A 43 8.47 9.53 1.86
CA ASN A 43 8.81 8.90 3.14
C ASN A 43 7.56 8.47 3.91
N GLN A 44 6.52 9.31 3.96
CA GLN A 44 5.26 8.98 4.64
C GLN A 44 4.55 7.80 3.96
N ILE A 45 4.55 7.78 2.62
CA ILE A 45 3.91 6.72 1.83
C ILE A 45 4.65 5.39 2.03
N LEU A 46 5.99 5.39 1.94
CA LEU A 46 6.79 4.19 2.15
C LEU A 46 6.67 3.67 3.58
N GLN A 47 6.66 4.55 4.58
CA GLN A 47 6.41 4.17 5.97
C GLN A 47 5.04 3.51 6.11
N ARG A 48 3.99 4.09 5.50
CA ARG A 48 2.65 3.50 5.52
C ARG A 48 2.61 2.10 4.89
N GLY A 49 3.37 1.87 3.82
CA GLY A 49 3.54 0.55 3.21
C GLY A 49 4.20 -0.47 4.15
N MET A 50 5.27 -0.04 4.85
CA MET A 50 5.94 -0.86 5.86
C MET A 50 4.98 -1.23 7.01
N ASP A 51 4.24 -0.25 7.52
CA ASP A 51 3.28 -0.44 8.62
C ASP A 51 2.13 -1.36 8.21
N TYR A 52 1.70 -1.32 6.95
CA TYR A 52 0.70 -2.23 6.42
C TYR A 52 1.19 -3.69 6.47
N GLY A 53 2.44 -3.96 6.05
CA GLY A 53 3.05 -5.28 6.20
C GLY A 53 3.20 -5.69 7.66
N ARG A 54 3.68 -4.78 8.53
CA ARG A 54 3.82 -5.02 9.98
C ARG A 54 2.49 -5.38 10.64
N SER A 55 1.39 -4.76 10.22
CA SER A 55 0.06 -5.05 10.76
C SER A 55 -0.32 -6.53 10.58
N ARG A 56 0.16 -7.18 9.52
CA ARG A 56 -0.14 -8.60 9.25
C ARG A 56 0.54 -9.55 10.24
N ASN A 57 1.72 -9.17 10.74
CA ASN A 57 2.37 -9.88 11.85
C ASN A 57 1.61 -9.64 13.16
N ILE A 58 1.20 -8.40 13.45
CA ILE A 58 0.48 -8.04 14.69
C ILE A 58 -0.86 -8.77 14.76
N CYS A 59 -1.56 -8.86 13.63
CA CYS A 59 -2.82 -9.59 13.54
C CYS A 59 -2.66 -11.11 13.49
N ASN A 60 -1.43 -11.62 13.59
CA ASN A 60 -1.11 -13.05 13.64
C ASN A 60 -1.66 -13.85 12.44
N VAL A 61 -1.64 -13.24 11.25
CA VAL A 61 -2.13 -13.85 10.00
C VAL A 61 -1.03 -14.08 8.97
N HIS A 62 0.17 -13.58 9.23
CA HIS A 62 1.36 -13.86 8.43
C HIS A 62 2.58 -13.90 9.35
N TRP A 63 3.54 -14.75 9.01
CA TRP A 63 4.84 -14.77 9.65
C TRP A 63 5.71 -13.61 9.15
N HIS A 64 6.73 -13.24 9.93
CA HIS A 64 7.67 -12.20 9.53
C HIS A 64 8.39 -12.52 8.19
N SER A 65 8.66 -13.79 7.91
CA SER A 65 9.21 -14.27 6.62
C SER A 65 8.26 -13.99 5.46
N ASP A 66 6.96 -14.13 5.67
CA ASP A 66 5.94 -13.98 4.64
C ASP A 66 5.81 -12.51 4.24
N VAL A 67 5.91 -11.60 5.23
CA VAL A 67 5.93 -10.15 5.01
C VAL A 67 7.18 -9.74 4.23
N GLN A 68 8.37 -10.20 4.63
CA GLN A 68 9.61 -9.88 3.91
C GLN A 68 9.58 -10.39 2.46
N ALA A 69 9.14 -11.64 2.26
CA ALA A 69 8.99 -12.19 0.92
C ALA A 69 7.92 -11.44 0.12
N GLY A 70 6.83 -11.01 0.75
CA GLY A 70 5.81 -10.19 0.12
C GLY A 70 6.35 -8.83 -0.37
N GLN A 71 7.18 -8.15 0.44
CA GLN A 71 7.84 -6.93 0.02
C GLN A 71 8.75 -7.15 -1.21
N LEU A 72 9.50 -8.25 -1.23
CA LEU A 72 10.32 -8.61 -2.39
C LEU A 72 9.47 -8.81 -3.66
N ILE A 73 8.37 -9.57 -3.55
CA ILE A 73 7.45 -9.81 -4.68
C ILE A 73 6.79 -8.51 -5.16
N GLY A 74 6.36 -7.64 -4.23
CA GLY A 74 5.80 -6.34 -4.57
C GLY A 74 6.79 -5.47 -5.34
N ALA A 75 8.04 -5.39 -4.88
CA ALA A 75 9.09 -4.63 -5.55
C ALA A 75 9.43 -5.20 -6.95
N ALA A 76 9.59 -6.52 -7.06
CA ALA A 76 9.86 -7.18 -8.34
C ALA A 76 8.71 -6.95 -9.35
N THR A 77 7.46 -6.98 -8.87
CA THR A 77 6.28 -6.71 -9.69
C THR A 77 6.29 -5.28 -10.21
N VAL A 78 6.56 -4.30 -9.35
CA VAL A 78 6.66 -2.88 -9.78
C VAL A 78 7.80 -2.68 -10.78
N ALA A 79 8.95 -3.34 -10.59
CA ALA A 79 10.03 -3.30 -11.57
C ALA A 79 9.59 -3.85 -12.93
N GLN A 80 8.87 -4.97 -12.96
CA GLN A 80 8.32 -5.53 -14.20
C GLN A 80 7.27 -4.61 -14.84
N LEU A 81 6.41 -3.96 -14.04
CA LEU A 81 5.43 -3.00 -14.54
C LEU A 81 6.10 -1.83 -15.27
N HIS A 82 7.28 -1.37 -14.83
CA HIS A 82 8.03 -0.32 -15.51
C HIS A 82 8.55 -0.70 -16.90
N ALA A 83 8.64 -1.99 -17.22
CA ALA A 83 8.92 -2.46 -18.58
C ALA A 83 7.70 -2.30 -19.51
N ASN A 84 6.48 -2.18 -18.96
CA ASN A 84 5.25 -2.03 -19.74
C ASN A 84 4.99 -0.55 -20.14
N PRO A 85 4.90 -0.24 -21.44
CA PRO A 85 4.68 1.14 -21.90
C PRO A 85 3.31 1.72 -21.51
N VAL A 86 2.27 0.89 -21.38
CA VAL A 86 0.92 1.30 -20.95
C VAL A 86 0.97 1.75 -19.49
N PHE A 87 1.55 0.93 -18.61
CA PHE A 87 1.74 1.29 -17.20
C PHE A 87 2.51 2.61 -17.05
N ARG A 88 3.59 2.82 -17.80
CA ARG A 88 4.33 4.09 -17.76
C ARG A 88 3.49 5.28 -18.23
N ALA A 89 2.57 5.08 -19.17
CA ALA A 89 1.66 6.14 -19.61
C ALA A 89 0.68 6.51 -18.50
N ASP A 90 0.07 5.51 -17.86
CA ASP A 90 -0.86 5.70 -16.74
C ASP A 90 -0.17 6.35 -15.55
N LEU A 91 1.05 5.92 -15.22
CA LEU A 91 1.85 6.51 -14.14
C LEU A 91 2.12 8.01 -14.38
N ARG A 92 2.44 8.39 -15.64
CA ARG A 92 2.60 9.81 -16.01
C ARG A 92 1.28 10.58 -15.94
N ALA A 93 0.16 9.97 -16.31
CA ALA A 93 -1.16 10.59 -16.22
C ALA A 93 -1.54 10.82 -14.75
N ALA A 94 -1.44 9.80 -13.90
CA ALA A 94 -1.70 9.88 -12.46
C ALA A 94 -0.85 10.94 -11.77
N ARG A 95 0.44 11.06 -12.14
CA ARG A 95 1.32 12.13 -11.63
C ARG A 95 0.82 13.53 -11.99
N LYS A 96 0.27 13.72 -13.19
CA LYS A 96 -0.34 15.01 -13.59
C LYS A 96 -1.60 15.29 -12.80
N GLU A 97 -2.46 14.29 -12.60
CA GLU A 97 -3.70 14.42 -11.82
C GLU A 97 -3.41 14.81 -10.37
N VAL A 98 -2.51 14.09 -9.69
CA VAL A 98 -2.14 14.40 -8.30
C VAL A 98 -1.52 15.79 -8.19
N LYS A 99 -0.63 16.16 -9.12
CA LYS A 99 -0.04 17.51 -9.14
C LYS A 99 -1.13 18.58 -9.32
N ALA A 100 -2.08 18.37 -10.23
CA ALA A 100 -3.17 19.30 -10.45
C ALA A 100 -4.04 19.48 -9.19
N GLN A 101 -4.37 18.38 -8.50
CA GLN A 101 -5.14 18.42 -7.25
C GLN A 101 -4.39 19.14 -6.13
N GLN A 102 -3.08 18.89 -6.00
CA GLN A 102 -2.22 19.60 -5.04
C GLN A 102 -2.17 21.11 -5.33
N THR A 103 -2.09 21.52 -6.59
CA THR A 103 -2.08 22.95 -6.96
C THR A 103 -3.43 23.64 -6.80
N ALA A 104 -4.53 22.89 -6.97
CA ALA A 104 -5.87 23.42 -6.83
C ALA A 104 -6.27 23.64 -5.36
N ASN A 105 -5.44 23.23 -4.40
CA ASN A 105 -5.81 23.13 -2.98
C ASN A 105 -7.14 22.38 -2.74
N ASN A 106 -7.54 21.54 -3.71
CA ASN A 106 -8.64 20.59 -3.59
C ASN A 106 -8.18 19.38 -2.78
N ILE A 107 -7.43 19.61 -1.70
CA ILE A 107 -7.29 18.63 -0.63
C ILE A 107 -8.70 18.54 -0.08
N ALA A 108 -9.43 17.52 -0.55
CA ALA A 108 -10.77 17.21 -0.11
C ALA A 108 -10.80 17.43 1.40
N SER A 109 -11.61 18.43 1.77
CA SER A 109 -11.88 18.94 3.09
C SER A 109 -11.35 18.05 4.21
N SER A 110 -10.57 18.64 5.11
CA SER A 110 -10.03 18.17 6.39
C SER A 110 -11.03 17.52 7.35
N ILE A 111 -12.21 17.11 6.88
CA ILE A 111 -13.32 16.55 7.64
C ILE A 111 -13.15 15.05 7.94
N SER A 112 -12.26 14.29 7.28
CA SER A 112 -12.18 12.83 7.53
C SER A 112 -10.86 12.28 8.06
N CYS A 113 -9.98 13.09 8.65
CA CYS A 113 -8.67 12.60 9.11
C CYS A 113 -8.43 12.78 10.61
N LYS A 114 -9.43 13.20 11.42
CA LYS A 114 -9.23 13.39 12.87
C LYS A 114 -8.79 12.11 13.59
N ARG A 115 -9.38 10.97 13.24
CA ARG A 115 -9.02 9.66 13.83
C ARG A 115 -7.66 9.18 13.36
N GLU A 116 -7.35 9.36 12.08
CA GLU A 116 -6.05 9.00 11.51
C GLU A 116 -4.93 9.86 12.09
N GLN A 117 -5.16 11.17 12.23
CA GLN A 117 -4.20 12.10 12.80
C GLN A 117 -3.95 11.86 14.29
N ALA A 118 -4.97 11.43 15.05
CA ALA A 118 -4.81 10.99 16.43
C ALA A 118 -4.02 9.68 16.56
N ALA A 119 -4.19 8.75 15.61
CA ALA A 119 -3.46 7.48 15.59
C ALA A 119 -1.97 7.62 15.18
N LEU A 120 -1.58 8.79 14.66
CA LEU A 120 -0.20 9.11 14.25
C LEU A 120 0.56 9.94 15.30
N GLN A 121 -0.07 10.32 16.42
CA GLN A 121 0.59 10.97 17.55
C GLN A 121 1.28 9.90 18.42
N PRO A 122 2.52 10.15 18.89
CA PRO A 122 3.30 9.20 19.69
C PRO A 122 2.68 8.90 21.06
#